data_AF-A0A413S240-F1
#
_entry.id   AF-A0A413S240-F1
#
_cell.length_a   1.000
_cell.length_b   1.000
_cell.length_c   1.000
_cell.angle_alpha   90.00
_cell.angle_beta   90.00
_cell.angle_gamma   90.00
#
_symmetry.space_group_name_H-M   'P 1'
#
loop_
_entity.id
_entity.type
_entity.pdbx_description
1 polymer ?
#
loop_
_entity_poly.entity_id
_entity_poly.type
_entity_poly.pdbx_seq_one_letter_code
_entity_poly.pdbx_strand_id
1 'polypeptide(L)'
;MEKKNKKMMIDEDLFRMLYQYFIYDREDLREEISEGLVEKMDRLITRDLYTKSLTAGTDEERESNRVAYLNRKGIPEDFRW
;
A
#
# COMPACT_ATOMS: atom_id res chain seq x y z
N MET A 1 -12.16 -16.36 -10.66
CA MET A 1 -11.00 -16.46 -9.74
C MET A 1 -11.47 -16.06 -8.37
N GLU A 2 -11.46 -16.96 -7.39
CA GLU A 2 -11.84 -16.61 -6.01
C GLU A 2 -10.95 -15.45 -5.54
N LYS A 3 -11.57 -14.37 -5.04
CA LYS A 3 -10.86 -13.34 -4.28
C LYS A 3 -10.33 -14.01 -3.02
N LYS A 4 -9.07 -14.46 -3.09
CA LYS A 4 -8.36 -14.97 -1.93
C LYS A 4 -8.37 -13.87 -0.87
N ASN A 5 -9.08 -14.08 0.24
CA ASN A 5 -9.14 -13.11 1.33
C ASN A 5 -7.74 -12.94 1.92
N LYS A 6 -7.03 -11.92 1.44
CA LYS A 6 -5.70 -11.57 1.94
C LYS A 6 -5.89 -10.91 3.30
N LYS A 7 -5.42 -11.58 4.35
CA LYS A 7 -5.37 -10.96 5.68
C LYS A 7 -4.42 -9.76 5.60
N MET A 8 -4.91 -8.60 6.04
CA MET A 8 -4.13 -7.38 6.14
C MET A 8 -3.87 -7.08 7.61
N MET A 9 -2.59 -6.98 7.98
CA MET A 9 -2.21 -6.45 9.28
C MET A 9 -2.24 -4.93 9.22
N ILE A 10 -2.77 -4.27 10.24
CA ILE A 10 -2.74 -2.81 10.41
C ILE A 10 -2.01 -2.48 11.71
N ASP A 11 -1.50 -1.26 11.79
CA ASP A 11 -0.84 -0.77 12.99
C ASP A 11 -1.85 -0.70 14.15
N GLU A 12 -1.43 -1.09 15.36
CA GLU A 12 -2.33 -1.20 16.52
C GLU A 12 -2.98 0.14 16.85
N ASP A 13 -2.21 1.22 16.79
CA ASP A 13 -2.69 2.58 17.05
C ASP A 13 -3.77 2.98 16.03
N LEU A 14 -3.57 2.68 14.74
CA LEU A 14 -4.58 2.92 13.71
C LEU A 14 -5.86 2.13 14.00
N PHE A 15 -5.75 0.88 14.45
CA PHE A 15 -6.92 0.10 14.86
C PHE A 15 -7.62 0.70 16.08
N ARG A 16 -6.88 1.17 17.08
CA ARG A 16 -7.43 1.83 18.28
C ARG A 16 -8.12 3.13 17.94
N MET A 17 -7.58 3.91 17.01
CA MET A 17 -8.20 5.13 16.51
C MET A 17 -9.50 4.82 15.77
N LEU A 18 -9.49 3.83 14.87
CA LEU A 18 -10.70 3.35 14.20
C LEU A 18 -11.76 2.93 15.21
N TYR A 19 -11.38 2.16 16.23
CA TYR A 19 -12.27 1.75 17.31
C TYR A 19 -12.84 2.96 18.07
N GLN A 20 -12.00 3.95 18.43
CA GLN A 20 -12.43 5.16 19.09
C GLN A 20 -13.40 6.00 18.24
N TYR A 21 -13.09 6.15 16.95
CA TYR A 21 -13.89 6.88 15.98
C TYR A 21 -15.28 6.28 15.85
N PHE A 22 -15.39 4.97 15.59
CA PHE A 22 -16.68 4.32 15.31
C PHE A 22 -17.52 4.01 16.56
N ILE A 23 -16.90 3.83 17.74
CA ILE A 23 -17.62 3.40 18.95
C ILE A 23 -17.91 4.56 19.90
N TYR A 24 -17.07 5.60 19.89
CA TYR A 24 -17.18 6.73 20.81
C TYR A 24 -17.38 8.07 20.09
N ASP A 25 -17.72 8.04 18.79
CA ASP A 25 -18.00 9.22 17.95
C ASP A 25 -16.88 10.27 18.00
N ARG A 26 -15.63 9.80 18.06
CA ARG A 26 -14.42 10.65 18.08
C ARG A 26 -14.08 11.17 16.69
N GLU A 27 -14.96 12.03 16.16
CA GLU A 27 -14.82 12.62 14.82
C GLU A 27 -13.52 13.41 14.62
N ASP A 28 -12.91 13.89 15.71
CA ASP A 28 -11.60 14.53 15.72
C ASP A 28 -10.47 13.63 15.19
N LEU A 29 -10.63 12.30 15.23
CA LEU A 29 -9.65 11.34 14.73
C LEU A 29 -9.77 11.06 13.22
N ARG A 30 -10.78 11.63 12.53
CA ARG A 30 -11.09 11.29 11.14
C ARG A 30 -9.91 11.49 10.19
N GLU A 31 -9.21 12.60 10.34
CA GLU A 31 -8.09 12.97 9.48
C GLU A 31 -6.92 12.01 9.67
N GLU A 32 -6.49 11.79 10.91
CA GLU A 32 -5.39 10.88 11.25
C GLU A 32 -5.67 9.43 10.81
N ILE A 33 -6.91 8.96 10.97
CA ILE A 33 -7.34 7.65 10.46
C ILE A 33 -7.25 7.58 8.94
N SER A 34 -7.73 8.62 8.24
CA SER A 34 -7.70 8.67 6.78
C SER A 34 -6.26 8.62 6.27
N GLU A 35 -5.37 9.42 6.86
CA GLU A 35 -3.95 9.44 6.52
C GLU A 35 -3.29 8.06 6.76
N GLY A 36 -3.51 7.46 7.93
CA GLY A 36 -2.97 6.14 8.25
C GLY A 36 -3.46 5.03 7.31
N LEU A 37 -4.74 5.08 6.89
CA LEU A 37 -5.29 4.13 5.92
C LEU A 37 -4.72 4.32 4.52
N VAL A 38 -4.57 5.57 4.07
CA VAL A 38 -3.93 5.89 2.79
C VAL A 38 -2.49 5.39 2.79
N GLU A 39 -1.71 5.71 3.83
CA GLU A 39 -0.33 5.25 3.96
C GLU A 39 -0.25 3.71 3.96
N LYS A 40 -1.19 3.05 4.64
CA LYS A 40 -1.24 1.60 4.65
C LYS A 40 -1.47 1.02 3.25
N MET A 41 -2.43 1.57 2.51
CA MET A 41 -2.72 1.16 1.15
C MET A 41 -1.52 1.39 0.23
N ASP A 42 -0.84 2.51 0.40
CA ASP A 42 0.35 2.87 -0.36
C ASP A 42 1.48 1.87 -0.15
N ARG A 43 1.73 1.44 1.09
CA ARG A 43 2.69 0.37 1.42
C ARG A 43 2.31 -0.95 0.76
N LEU A 44 1.03 -1.30 0.75
CA LEU A 44 0.53 -2.54 0.13
C LEU A 44 0.70 -2.53 -1.39
N ILE A 45 0.34 -1.44 -2.06
CA ILE A 45 0.51 -1.26 -3.51
C ILE A 45 2.00 -1.36 -3.86
N THR A 46 2.84 -0.65 -3.12
CA THR A 46 4.30 -0.67 -3.31
C THR A 46 4.86 -2.08 -3.21
N ARG A 47 4.42 -2.85 -2.19
CA ARG A 47 4.86 -4.24 -2.00
C ARG A 47 4.35 -5.16 -3.10
N ASP A 48 3.12 -4.95 -3.57
CA ASP A 48 2.53 -5.73 -4.67
C ASP A 48 3.29 -5.50 -5.98
N LEU A 49 3.56 -4.24 -6.34
CA LEU A 49 4.35 -3.88 -7.52
C LEU A 49 5.74 -4.53 -7.49
N TYR A 50 6.43 -4.42 -6.34
CA TYR A 50 7.73 -5.07 -6.16
C TYR A 50 7.66 -6.59 -6.30
N THR A 51 6.62 -7.22 -5.75
CA THR A 51 6.47 -8.68 -5.85
C THR A 51 6.23 -9.08 -7.31
N LYS A 52 5.33 -8.38 -8.01
CA LYS A 52 5.04 -8.62 -9.42
C LYS A 52 6.25 -8.36 -10.32
N SER A 53 7.07 -7.35 -10.03
CA SER A 53 8.33 -7.14 -10.76
C SER A 53 9.38 -8.24 -10.54
N LEU A 54 9.18 -9.14 -9.57
CA LEU A 54 10.03 -10.33 -9.41
C LEU A 54 9.39 -11.60 -9.97
N THR A 55 8.06 -11.71 -9.89
CA THR A 55 7.33 -12.94 -10.22
C THR A 55 6.61 -12.91 -11.56
N ALA A 56 6.66 -11.80 -12.30
CA ALA A 56 6.03 -11.67 -13.61
C ALA A 56 6.56 -12.74 -14.59
N GLY A 57 5.64 -13.28 -15.38
CA GLY A 57 5.92 -14.36 -16.33
C GLY A 57 6.56 -13.90 -17.63
N THR A 58 6.41 -12.61 -17.98
CA THR A 58 7.03 -11.99 -19.14
C THR A 58 7.92 -10.82 -18.74
N ASP A 59 8.89 -10.51 -19.58
CA ASP A 59 9.84 -9.42 -19.32
C ASP A 59 9.16 -8.05 -19.45
N GLU A 60 8.17 -7.90 -20.34
CA GLU A 60 7.39 -6.66 -20.48
C GLU A 60 6.56 -6.36 -19.22
N GLU A 61 5.89 -7.36 -18.67
CA GLU A 61 5.13 -7.20 -17.42
C GLU A 61 6.08 -6.94 -16.25
N ARG A 62 7.25 -7.59 -16.24
CA ARG A 62 8.27 -7.38 -15.21
C ARG A 62 8.75 -5.94 -15.22
N GLU A 63 9.12 -5.42 -16.39
CA GLU A 63 9.65 -4.08 -16.56
C GLU A 63 8.59 -3.01 -16.28
N SER A 64 7.35 -3.23 -16.71
CA SER A 64 6.22 -2.35 -16.40
C SER A 64 5.99 -2.21 -14.88
N ASN A 65 5.98 -3.34 -14.15
CA ASN A 65 5.86 -3.31 -12.68
C ASN A 65 7.08 -2.67 -12.00
N ARG A 66 8.29 -2.89 -12.54
CA ARG A 66 9.54 -2.27 -12.04
C ARG A 66 9.48 -0.75 -12.18
N VAL A 67 9.14 -0.24 -13.36
CA VAL A 67 9.03 1.20 -13.61
C VAL A 67 7.95 1.82 -12.72
N ALA A 68 6.78 1.18 -12.58
CA ALA A 68 5.72 1.65 -11.68
C ALA A 68 6.18 1.72 -10.21
N TYR A 69 6.93 0.72 -9.74
CA TYR A 69 7.53 0.72 -8.40
C TYR A 69 8.53 1.86 -8.22
N LEU A 70 9.45 2.05 -9.19
CA LEU A 70 10.50 3.08 -9.12
C LEU A 70 9.92 4.50 -9.20
N ASN A 71 8.92 4.72 -10.05
CA ASN A 71 8.16 5.98 -10.11
C ASN A 71 7.54 6.30 -8.75
N ARG A 72 6.91 5.30 -8.11
CA ARG A 72 6.30 5.48 -6.79
C ARG A 72 7.32 5.74 -5.69
N LYS A 73 8.55 5.23 -5.84
CA LYS A 73 9.69 5.54 -4.95
C LYS A 73 10.35 6.89 -5.24
N GLY A 74 9.95 7.59 -6.30
CA GLY A 74 10.52 8.89 -6.68
C GLY A 74 11.97 8.79 -7.16
N ILE A 75 12.43 7.62 -7.61
CA ILE A 75 13.81 7.45 -8.09
C ILE A 75 13.90 8.07 -9.48
N PRO A 76 14.78 9.05 -9.77
CA PRO A 76 14.88 9.64 -11.10
C PRO A 76 15.39 8.63 -12.13
N GLU A 77 14.99 8.77 -13.40
CA GLU A 77 15.31 7.80 -14.46
C GLU A 77 16.81 7.53 -14.59
N ASP A 78 17.64 8.56 -14.47
CA ASP A 78 19.11 8.48 -14.54
C ASP A 78 19.73 7.58 -13.47
N PHE A 79 18.99 7.26 -12.40
CA PHE A 79 19.44 6.40 -11.31
C PHE A 79 18.83 4.98 -11.35
N ARG A 80 18.15 4.61 -12.45
CA ARG A 80 17.44 3.32 -12.62
C ARG A 80 18.23 2.34 -13.48
N TRP A 81 19.47 2.07 -13.10
CA TRP A 81 20.28 1.00 -13.70
C TRP A 81 19.76 -0.40 -13.34
#